data_AF-A0A2S2R929-F1
#
_entry.id   AF-A0A2S2R929-F1
#
_cell.length_a   1.000
_cell.length_b   1.000
_cell.length_c   1.000
_cell.angle_alpha   90.00
_cell.angle_beta   90.00
_cell.angle_gamma   90.00
#
_symmetry.space_group_name_H-M   'P 1'
#
loop_
_entity.id
_entity.type
_entity.pdbx_description
1 polymer ?
#
loop_
_entity_poly.entity_id
_entity_poly.type
_entity_poly.pdbx_seq_one_letter_code
_entity_poly.pdbx_strand_id
1 'polypeptide(L)'
;MNNQEKVQMLLIYDKCNRNSRQSAKIYAEQYLGRYHPPHKLFIEIEKLLIDHGAFSVKIARNQQIRQNNINEDVEVQVLACIRLNPRSSVNHVAREVGISFGLVHKILQKHNM
;
A
#
# COMPACT_ATOMS: atom_id res chain seq x y z
N MET A 1 -18.14 3.82 2.09
CA MET A 1 -18.15 2.50 1.45
C MET A 1 -17.01 1.64 2.00
N ASN A 2 -17.33 0.51 2.65
CA ASN A 2 -16.35 -0.37 3.30
C ASN A 2 -15.75 -1.40 2.31
N ASN A 3 -14.65 -2.08 2.68
CA ASN A 3 -14.02 -3.13 1.87
C ASN A 3 -14.98 -4.29 1.58
N GLN A 4 -15.84 -4.67 2.52
CA GLN A 4 -16.86 -5.70 2.29
C GLN A 4 -17.82 -5.31 1.16
N GLU A 5 -18.25 -4.05 1.11
CA GLU A 5 -19.13 -3.56 0.04
C GLU A 5 -18.41 -3.57 -1.31
N LYS A 6 -17.12 -3.20 -1.35
CA LYS A 6 -16.29 -3.26 -2.57
C LYS A 6 -16.12 -4.69 -3.10
N VAL A 7 -15.94 -5.66 -2.20
CA VAL A 7 -15.89 -7.09 -2.58
C VAL A 7 -17.24 -7.53 -3.15
N GLN A 8 -18.36 -7.17 -2.50
CA GLN A 8 -19.70 -7.48 -3.01
C GLN A 8 -19.94 -6.87 -4.40
N MET A 9 -19.48 -5.64 -4.62
CA MET A 9 -19.54 -5.00 -5.93
C MET A 9 -18.78 -5.80 -7.00
N LEU A 10 -17.56 -6.26 -6.71
CA LEU A 10 -16.78 -7.07 -7.65
C LEU A 10 -17.44 -8.41 -7.95
N LEU A 11 -18.01 -9.08 -6.95
CA LEU A 11 -18.72 -10.35 -7.14
C LEU A 11 -19.93 -10.18 -8.06
N ILE A 12 -20.68 -9.08 -7.92
CA ILE A 12 -21.80 -8.77 -8.82
C ILE A 12 -21.28 -8.39 -10.21
N TYR A 13 -20.16 -7.66 -10.28
CA TYR A 13 -19.53 -7.30 -11.55
C TYR A 13 -19.13 -8.52 -12.37
N ASP A 14 -18.50 -9.50 -11.73
CA ASP A 14 -18.13 -10.77 -12.35
C ASP A 14 -19.37 -11.55 -12.82
N LYS A 15 -20.40 -11.67 -11.97
CA LYS A 15 -21.70 -12.28 -12.33
C LYS A 15 -22.39 -11.61 -13.52
N CYS A 16 -22.14 -10.33 -13.73
CA CYS A 16 -22.69 -9.57 -14.86
C CYS A 16 -21.78 -9.62 -16.10
N ASN A 17 -20.82 -10.55 -16.18
CA ASN A 17 -19.81 -10.61 -17.25
C ASN A 17 -19.10 -9.26 -17.44
N ARG A 18 -18.78 -8.60 -16.33
CA ARG A 18 -18.11 -7.28 -16.30
C ARG A 18 -18.94 -6.15 -16.95
N ASN A 19 -20.26 -6.28 -17.02
CA ASN A 19 -21.14 -5.19 -17.44
C ASN A 19 -21.47 -4.26 -16.27
N SER A 20 -20.68 -3.19 -16.14
CA SER A 20 -20.76 -2.21 -15.05
C SER A 20 -22.15 -1.60 -14.83
N ARG A 21 -22.92 -1.35 -15.90
CA ARG A 21 -24.26 -0.73 -15.80
C ARG A 21 -25.27 -1.70 -15.22
N GLN A 22 -25.24 -2.94 -15.70
CA GLN A 22 -26.06 -4.01 -15.17
C GLN A 22 -25.70 -4.32 -13.72
N SER A 23 -24.40 -4.34 -13.39
CA SER A 23 -23.92 -4.55 -12.03
C SER A 23 -24.39 -3.48 -11.06
N ALA A 24 -24.34 -2.21 -11.46
CA ALA A 24 -24.85 -1.12 -10.62
C ALA A 24 -26.35 -1.27 -10.33
N LYS A 25 -27.13 -1.67 -11.34
CA LYS A 25 -28.57 -1.93 -11.18
C LYS A 25 -28.83 -3.10 -10.23
N ILE A 26 -28.17 -4.25 -10.45
CA ILE A 26 -28.33 -5.43 -9.59
C ILE A 26 -27.87 -5.16 -8.16
N TYR A 27 -26.78 -4.39 -7.98
CA TYR A 27 -26.31 -3.99 -6.66
C TYR A 27 -27.34 -3.13 -5.91
N ALA A 28 -27.95 -2.16 -6.62
CA ALA A 28 -29.02 -1.32 -6.08
C ALA A 28 -30.25 -2.14 -5.66
N GLU A 29 -30.64 -3.11 -6.49
CA GLU A 29 -31.78 -4.00 -6.24
C GLU A 29 -31.53 -4.94 -5.05
N GLN A 30 -30.31 -5.49 -4.93
CA GLN A 30 -29.97 -6.44 -3.86
C GLN A 30 -29.75 -5.78 -2.49
N TYR A 31 -29.28 -4.53 -2.47
CA TYR A 31 -28.90 -3.83 -1.24
C TYR A 31 -29.70 -2.53 -1.05
N LEU A 32 -31.01 -2.68 -0.92
CA LEU A 32 -31.93 -1.57 -0.64
C LEU A 32 -31.52 -0.83 0.64
N GLY A 33 -31.42 0.50 0.55
CA GLY A 33 -31.04 1.38 1.67
C GLY A 33 -29.54 1.64 1.81
N ARG A 34 -28.69 1.05 0.95
CA ARG A 34 -27.27 1.41 0.88
C ARG A 34 -27.01 2.55 -0.10
N TYR A 35 -25.77 3.04 -0.07
CA TYR A 35 -25.26 3.92 -1.12
C TYR A 35 -25.37 3.22 -2.48
N HIS A 36 -25.85 3.95 -3.48
CA HIS A 36 -26.01 3.46 -4.85
C HIS A 36 -24.77 3.84 -5.66
N PRO A 37 -23.85 2.88 -5.91
CA PRO A 37 -22.59 3.21 -6.54
C PRO A 37 -22.77 3.57 -8.02
N PRO A 38 -22.04 4.57 -8.54
CA PRO A 38 -22.00 4.81 -9.98
C PRO A 38 -21.31 3.63 -10.68
N HIS A 39 -21.76 3.27 -11.89
CA HIS A 39 -21.22 2.14 -12.65
C HIS A 39 -19.68 2.18 -12.82
N LYS A 40 -19.10 3.38 -12.98
CA LYS A 40 -17.65 3.56 -13.10
C LYS A 40 -16.86 3.01 -11.90
N LEU A 41 -17.46 3.03 -10.70
CA LEU A 41 -16.80 2.61 -9.48
C LEU A 41 -16.45 1.11 -9.51
N PHE A 42 -17.24 0.28 -10.18
CA PHE A 42 -16.93 -1.15 -10.36
C PHE A 42 -15.63 -1.36 -11.14
N ILE A 43 -15.47 -0.60 -12.24
CA ILE A 43 -14.29 -0.64 -13.11
C ILE A 43 -13.07 -0.11 -12.35
N GLU A 44 -13.23 0.99 -11.61
CA GLU A 44 -12.16 1.58 -10.83
C GLU A 44 -11.67 0.64 -9.73
N ILE A 45 -12.57 -0.04 -9.03
CA ILE A 45 -12.20 -1.00 -7.98
C ILE A 45 -11.36 -2.15 -8.57
N GLU A 46 -11.78 -2.71 -9.70
CA GLU A 46 -11.03 -3.78 -10.38
C GLU A 46 -9.63 -3.30 -10.78
N LYS A 47 -9.54 -2.12 -11.44
CA LYS A 47 -8.26 -1.52 -11.82
C LYS A 47 -7.34 -1.29 -10.63
N LEU A 48 -7.86 -0.76 -9.53
CA LEU A 48 -7.06 -0.53 -8.32
C LEU A 48 -6.48 -1.82 -7.73
N LEU A 49 -7.23 -2.92 -7.78
CA LEU A 49 -6.72 -4.21 -7.35
C LEU A 49 -5.65 -4.75 -8.30
N ILE A 50 -5.83 -4.61 -9.61
CA ILE A 50 -4.85 -5.06 -10.61
C ILE A 50 -3.55 -4.24 -10.48
N ASP A 51 -3.67 -2.91 -10.45
CA ASP A 51 -2.51 -2.00 -10.51
C ASP A 51 -1.77 -1.90 -9.19
N HIS A 52 -2.48 -2.08 -8.06
CA HIS A 52 -1.94 -1.75 -6.74
C HIS A 52 -2.22 -2.82 -5.66
N GLY A 53 -2.99 -3.86 -5.95
CA GLY A 53 -3.37 -4.87 -4.97
C GLY A 53 -4.23 -4.35 -3.82
N ALA A 54 -4.84 -3.17 -3.94
CA ALA A 54 -5.56 -2.54 -2.84
C ALA A 54 -6.81 -1.78 -3.27
N PHE A 55 -7.84 -1.80 -2.43
CA PHE A 55 -9.10 -1.09 -2.62
C PHE A 55 -9.03 0.44 -2.49
N SER A 56 -7.86 1.00 -2.20
CA SER A 56 -7.67 2.44 -1.96
C SER A 56 -6.29 2.88 -2.42
N VAL A 57 -6.27 3.88 -3.31
CA VAL A 57 -5.04 4.53 -3.80
C VAL A 57 -4.19 5.07 -2.65
N LYS A 58 -4.82 5.63 -1.60
CA LYS A 58 -4.07 6.19 -0.45
C LYS A 58 -3.31 5.09 0.31
N ILE A 59 -3.93 3.92 0.46
CA ILE A 59 -3.30 2.78 1.15
C ILE A 59 -2.20 2.19 0.27
N ALA A 60 -2.47 2.01 -1.02
CA ALA A 60 -1.49 1.56 -2.00
C ALA A 60 -0.24 2.45 -2.06
N ARG A 61 -0.43 3.77 -2.19
CA ARG A 61 0.68 4.74 -2.20
C ARG A 61 1.44 4.74 -0.89
N ASN A 62 0.75 4.65 0.26
CA ASN A 62 1.43 4.55 1.55
C ASN A 62 2.25 3.25 1.69
N GLN A 63 1.80 2.14 1.12
CA GLN A 63 2.58 0.89 1.09
C GLN A 63 3.78 1.00 0.15
N GLN A 64 3.62 1.56 -1.06
CA GLN A 64 4.74 1.82 -1.99
C GLN A 64 5.75 2.81 -1.42
N ILE A 65 5.32 3.90 -0.78
CA ILE A 65 6.22 4.87 -0.13
C ILE A 65 7.03 4.21 1.01
N ARG A 66 6.43 3.26 1.72
CA ARG A 66 7.12 2.47 2.76
C ARG A 66 8.13 1.49 2.18
N GLN A 67 7.90 0.97 0.98
CA GLN A 67 8.79 0.00 0.33
C GLN A 67 9.92 0.66 -0.48
N ASN A 68 9.69 1.83 -1.11
CA ASN A 68 10.54 2.31 -2.21
C ASN A 68 11.54 3.44 -1.90
N ASN A 69 11.77 3.85 -0.64
CA ASN A 69 12.56 5.07 -0.37
C ASN A 69 13.87 4.89 0.41
N ILE A 70 14.34 3.67 0.60
CA ILE A 70 15.67 3.45 1.15
C ILE A 70 16.53 2.89 0.02
N ASN A 71 17.52 3.66 -0.40
CA ASN A 71 18.52 3.20 -1.36
C ASN A 71 19.21 1.96 -0.78
N GLU A 72 19.19 0.83 -1.50
CA GLU A 72 19.76 -0.44 -1.04
C GLU A 72 21.25 -0.29 -0.69
N ASP A 73 22.01 0.50 -1.45
CA ASP A 73 23.43 0.74 -1.17
C ASP A 73 23.64 1.44 0.18
N VAL A 74 22.78 2.41 0.48
CA VAL A 74 22.79 3.13 1.76
C VAL A 74 22.40 2.20 2.90
N GLU A 75 21.43 1.32 2.66
CA GLU A 75 20.99 0.31 3.62
C GLU A 75 22.13 -0.65 3.97
N VAL A 76 22.86 -1.14 2.96
CA VAL A 76 24.02 -2.01 3.13
C VAL A 76 25.14 -1.32 3.91
N GLN A 77 25.45 -0.06 3.61
CA GLN A 77 26.48 0.71 4.32
C GLN A 77 26.14 0.90 5.80
N VAL A 78 24.90 1.27 6.13
CA VAL A 78 24.44 1.40 7.52
C VAL A 78 24.59 0.09 8.29
N LEU A 79 24.16 -1.02 7.69
CA LEU A 79 24.25 -2.34 8.32
C LEU A 79 25.71 -2.81 8.48
N ALA A 80 26.60 -2.45 7.56
CA ALA A 80 28.03 -2.75 7.66
C ALA A 80 28.68 -1.99 8.84
N CYS A 81 28.42 -0.67 8.96
CA CYS A 81 28.94 0.14 10.07
C CYS A 81 28.55 -0.43 11.45
N ILE A 82 27.29 -0.86 11.61
CA ILE A 82 26.84 -1.46 12.88
C ILE A 82 27.46 -2.83 13.12
N ARG A 83 27.61 -3.66 12.09
CA ARG A 83 28.25 -4.98 12.25
C ARG A 83 29.73 -4.87 12.62
N LEU A 84 30.44 -3.89 12.06
CA LEU A 84 31.85 -3.64 12.38
C LEU A 84 32.02 -3.08 13.80
N ASN A 85 31.08 -2.24 14.26
CA ASN A 85 31.09 -1.72 15.62
C ASN A 85 29.66 -1.59 16.19
N PRO A 86 29.16 -2.62 16.89
CA PRO A 86 27.78 -2.65 17.42
C PRO A 86 27.49 -1.61 18.49
N ARG A 87 28.51 -0.99 19.09
CA ARG A 87 28.35 0.09 20.08
C ARG A 87 28.28 1.47 19.46
N SER A 88 28.38 1.57 18.13
CA SER A 88 28.26 2.84 17.42
C SER A 88 26.90 3.46 17.66
N SER A 89 26.88 4.72 18.08
CA SER A 89 25.62 5.45 18.18
C SER A 89 25.03 5.69 16.78
N VAL A 90 23.70 5.75 16.69
CA VAL A 90 22.99 6.07 15.44
C VAL A 90 23.47 7.39 14.83
N ASN A 91 23.82 8.38 15.67
CA ASN A 91 24.41 9.65 15.23
C ASN A 91 25.80 9.49 14.60
N HIS A 92 26.61 8.55 15.09
CA HIS A 92 27.92 8.26 14.52
C HIS A 92 27.77 7.65 13.12
N VAL A 93 26.92 6.62 13.00
CA VAL A 93 26.64 5.95 11.72
C VAL A 93 26.04 6.92 10.70
N ALA A 94 25.15 7.82 11.12
CA ALA A 94 24.58 8.86 10.26
C ALA A 94 25.66 9.76 9.63
N ARG A 95 26.66 10.17 10.43
CA ARG A 95 27.77 10.99 9.95
C ARG A 95 28.73 10.22 9.05
N GLU A 96 28.99 8.96 9.38
CA GLU A 96 29.89 8.09 8.63
C GLU A 96 29.35 7.75 7.23
N VAL A 97 28.06 7.43 7.15
CA VAL A 97 27.37 7.10 5.88
C VAL A 97 26.91 8.36 5.13
N GLY A 98 26.87 9.53 5.80
CA GLY A 98 26.47 10.80 5.19
C GLY A 98 24.95 10.93 4.98
N ILE A 99 24.15 10.34 5.88
CA ILE A 99 22.69 10.36 5.80
C ILE A 99 22.05 10.93 7.07
N SER A 100 20.75 11.24 7.02
CA SER A 100 20.03 11.72 8.20
C SER A 100 19.90 10.65 9.28
N PHE A 101 19.98 11.05 10.55
CA PHE A 101 19.73 10.19 11.70
C PHE A 101 18.41 9.42 11.59
N GLY A 102 17.34 10.09 11.16
CA GLY A 102 16.02 9.48 11.01
C GLY A 102 15.99 8.36 9.97
N LEU A 103 16.81 8.46 8.91
CA LEU A 103 16.93 7.40 7.91
C LEU A 103 17.69 6.19 8.47
N VAL A 104 18.80 6.41 9.18
CA VAL A 104 19.50 5.32 9.90
C VAL A 104 18.53 4.61 10.84
N HIS A 105 17.80 5.34 11.68
CA HIS A 105 16.87 4.74 12.64
C HIS A 105 15.78 3.89 11.97
N LYS A 106 15.24 4.34 10.83
CA LYS A 106 14.28 3.55 10.03
C LYS A 106 14.90 2.26 9.48
N ILE A 107 16.14 2.31 9.01
CA ILE A 107 16.87 1.12 8.52
C ILE A 107 17.05 0.11 9.66
N LEU A 108 17.45 0.56 10.85
CA LEU A 108 17.66 -0.33 11.99
C LEU A 108 16.35 -0.98 12.45
N GLN A 109 15.27 -0.20 12.54
CA GLN A 109 13.94 -0.74 12.83
C GLN A 109 13.48 -1.78 11.81
N LYS A 110 13.78 -1.59 10.52
CA LYS A 110 13.46 -2.55 9.46
C LYS A 110 14.18 -3.90 9.65
N HIS A 111 15.39 -3.89 10.21
CA HIS A 111 16.23 -5.08 10.43
C HIS A 111 16.24 -5.60 11.86
N ASN A 112 15.41 -5.04 12.75
CA ASN A 112 15.36 -5.36 14.18
C ASN A 112 16.72 -5.24 14.88
N MET A 113 17.47 -4.17 14.58
CA MET A 113 18.74 -3.80 15.24
C MET A 113 18.61 -2.58 16.15
#